data_AF-A0A352SY33-F1
#
_entry.id   AF-A0A352SY33-F1
#
_cell.length_a   1.000
_cell.length_b   1.000
_cell.length_c   1.000
_cell.angle_alpha   90.00
_cell.angle_beta   90.00
_cell.angle_gamma   90.00
#
_symmetry.space_group_name_H-M   'P 1'
#
loop_
_entity.id
_entity.type
_entity.pdbx_description
1 polymer ?
#
loop_
_entity_poly.entity_id
_entity_poly.type
_entity_poly.pdbx_seq_one_letter_code
_entity_poly.pdbx_strand_id
1 'polypeptide(L)'
;MKRILFFTNLLIILLSIFTTGYGAVKDELKVKFTEKEVSGTEFKEITIAPYYTNRSDESNEKYTFYIYLPSGFMVEAETASYVADRNGEYPFTIYDNGTKKTFTYKVKNIGSVSEDDKKSDNIYFEYGLKYDYEKKQIFFSMQLDKMRTVTTPAGKTVSNEVNYYISSVKDNVPFSFSVDIDKKVYDYRVIKSGEYYLLISISQVNYNDYSTVVEYYGYNFTNNLTYTANPPKDLYDDNGNYVVLIKSENSQHVFSFDIDGIDYRRPSVDSYLSSDDTLTLEIDEDFGLDYLISFDGKYYKLSGTSAEYNHKTNIKYNGDYIFTVVDKKGNRTAKKITLKSMSKLPRRFPAIETAVHDFKHTDTLFENIGIEYKEEKDE
;
A
#
# COMPACT_ATOMS: atom_id res chain seq x y z
N MET A 1 33.53 -43.38 -68.37
CA MET A 1 32.18 -43.29 -67.75
C MET A 1 32.14 -43.52 -66.23
N LYS A 2 33.26 -43.48 -65.48
CA LYS A 2 33.24 -43.60 -63.99
C LYS A 2 33.53 -42.30 -63.23
N ARG A 3 34.01 -41.24 -63.90
CA ARG A 3 34.31 -39.93 -63.26
C ARG A 3 33.15 -38.93 -63.31
N ILE A 4 32.15 -39.12 -64.19
CA ILE A 4 30.98 -38.24 -64.30
C ILE A 4 29.91 -38.62 -63.26
N LEU A 5 29.80 -39.89 -62.89
CA LEU A 5 28.81 -40.38 -61.92
C LEU A 5 29.12 -39.98 -60.46
N PHE A 6 30.40 -39.74 -60.15
CA PHE A 6 30.82 -39.32 -58.80
C PHE A 6 30.55 -37.83 -58.55
N PHE A 7 30.66 -36.98 -59.58
CA PHE A 7 30.36 -35.55 -59.46
C PHE A 7 28.85 -35.27 -59.37
N THR A 8 28.01 -36.07 -60.03
CA THR A 8 26.55 -35.92 -59.93
C THR A 8 26.00 -36.35 -58.56
N ASN A 9 26.56 -37.39 -57.94
CA ASN A 9 26.13 -37.82 -56.61
C ASN A 9 26.63 -36.91 -55.48
N LEU A 10 27.82 -36.31 -55.61
CA LEU A 10 28.32 -35.35 -54.63
C LEU A 10 27.54 -34.01 -54.69
N LEU A 11 27.11 -33.59 -55.89
CA LEU A 11 26.29 -32.38 -56.07
C LEU A 11 24.87 -32.55 -55.51
N ILE A 12 24.27 -33.74 -55.61
CA ILE A 12 22.95 -34.03 -55.03
C ILE A 12 23.02 -34.08 -53.49
N ILE A 13 24.11 -34.60 -52.91
CA ILE A 13 24.30 -34.61 -51.45
C ILE A 13 24.56 -33.18 -50.91
N LEU A 14 25.26 -32.33 -51.65
CA LEU A 14 25.44 -30.90 -51.29
C LEU A 14 24.17 -30.06 -51.51
N LEU A 15 23.32 -30.39 -52.48
CA LEU A 15 22.01 -29.75 -52.66
C LEU A 15 20.97 -30.21 -51.62
N SER A 16 21.12 -31.40 -51.03
CA SER A 16 20.24 -31.86 -49.94
C SER A 16 20.55 -31.25 -48.56
N ILE A 17 21.64 -30.50 -48.41
CA ILE A 17 21.95 -29.76 -47.17
C ILE A 17 21.34 -28.34 -47.19
N PHE A 18 20.83 -27.91 -48.35
CA PHE A 18 20.01 -26.70 -48.47
C PHE A 18 18.55 -27.06 -48.72
N THR A 19 17.98 -27.94 -47.90
CA THR A 19 16.64 -27.61 -47.42
C THR A 19 16.83 -26.42 -46.49
N THR A 20 16.70 -25.22 -47.04
CA THR A 20 16.12 -24.13 -46.24
C THR A 20 14.82 -24.72 -45.70
N GLY A 21 14.87 -25.21 -44.47
CA GLY A 21 13.71 -25.16 -43.64
C GLY A 21 13.24 -23.73 -43.79
N TYR A 22 12.10 -23.52 -44.43
CA TYR A 22 11.22 -22.45 -43.99
C TYR A 22 11.08 -22.74 -42.50
N GLY A 23 11.97 -22.14 -41.69
CA GLY A 23 11.76 -22.05 -40.27
C GLY A 23 10.45 -21.33 -40.20
N ALA A 24 9.38 -22.06 -39.91
CA ALA A 24 8.11 -21.45 -39.56
C ALA A 24 8.49 -20.39 -38.53
N VAL A 25 8.26 -19.12 -38.85
CA VAL A 25 8.51 -18.04 -37.90
C VAL A 25 7.61 -18.40 -36.73
N LYS A 26 8.21 -18.87 -35.64
CA LYS A 26 7.45 -19.35 -34.49
C LYS A 26 6.70 -18.13 -33.96
N ASP A 27 5.38 -18.22 -33.92
CA ASP A 27 4.56 -17.17 -33.33
C ASP A 27 4.99 -16.99 -31.88
N GLU A 28 5.61 -15.85 -31.60
CA GLU A 28 6.09 -15.53 -30.28
C GLU A 28 4.98 -14.83 -29.52
N LEU A 29 4.61 -15.37 -28.36
CA LEU A 29 3.71 -14.70 -27.44
C LEU A 29 4.41 -13.45 -26.87
N LYS A 30 3.80 -12.29 -27.12
CA LYS A 30 4.19 -10.97 -26.60
C LYS A 30 3.01 -10.34 -25.89
N VAL A 31 3.28 -9.25 -25.16
CA VAL A 31 2.26 -8.51 -24.41
C VAL A 31 2.48 -7.02 -24.59
N LYS A 32 1.39 -6.26 -24.59
CA LYS A 32 1.40 -4.81 -24.37
C LYS A 32 0.82 -4.55 -22.99
N PHE A 33 1.51 -3.73 -22.21
CA PHE A 33 0.97 -3.20 -20.96
C PHE A 33 0.48 -1.78 -21.18
N THR A 34 -0.61 -1.45 -20.50
CA THR A 34 -1.06 -0.07 -20.34
C THR A 34 -1.30 0.18 -18.86
N GLU A 35 -1.09 1.42 -18.44
CA GLU A 35 -1.29 1.86 -17.06
C GLU A 35 -2.17 3.10 -17.08
N LYS A 36 -3.13 3.16 -16.15
CA LYS A 36 -3.93 4.36 -15.89
C LYS A 36 -4.08 4.57 -14.38
N GLU A 37 -4.24 5.82 -13.97
CA GLU A 37 -4.60 6.12 -12.59
C GLU A 37 -6.05 5.73 -12.30
N VAL A 38 -6.29 5.17 -11.12
CA VAL A 38 -7.63 4.91 -10.62
C VAL A 38 -8.22 6.23 -10.14
N SER A 39 -9.41 6.58 -10.62
CA SER A 39 -10.01 7.88 -10.33
C SER A 39 -10.20 8.10 -8.83
N GLY A 40 -9.69 9.22 -8.32
CA GLY A 40 -9.80 9.59 -6.92
C GLY A 40 -8.76 8.95 -6.00
N THR A 41 -7.78 8.21 -6.54
CA THR A 41 -6.66 7.64 -5.78
C THR A 41 -5.34 7.85 -6.52
N GLU A 42 -4.22 7.50 -5.88
CA GLU A 42 -2.90 7.42 -6.52
C GLU A 42 -2.60 6.03 -7.12
N PHE A 43 -3.57 5.11 -7.07
CA PHE A 43 -3.39 3.72 -7.49
C PHE A 43 -3.31 3.61 -9.00
N LYS A 44 -2.68 2.53 -9.46
CA LYS A 44 -2.46 2.28 -10.89
C LYS A 44 -3.21 1.03 -11.31
N GLU A 45 -4.11 1.14 -12.28
CA GLU A 45 -4.69 -0.02 -12.95
C GLU A 45 -3.78 -0.43 -14.12
N ILE A 46 -3.20 -1.61 -14.01
CA ILE A 46 -2.35 -2.22 -15.04
C ILE A 46 -3.24 -3.10 -15.91
N THR A 47 -3.21 -2.91 -17.22
CA THR A 47 -3.91 -3.77 -18.17
C THR A 47 -2.92 -4.46 -19.09
N ILE A 48 -3.00 -5.79 -19.15
CA ILE A 48 -2.21 -6.63 -20.06
C ILE A 48 -3.03 -7.00 -21.29
N ALA A 49 -2.43 -6.88 -22.47
CA ALA A 49 -3.00 -7.28 -23.75
C ALA A 49 -2.00 -8.22 -24.48
N PRO A 50 -2.18 -9.54 -24.36
CA PRO A 50 -1.34 -10.51 -25.07
C PRO A 50 -1.64 -10.56 -26.56
N TYR A 51 -0.62 -10.89 -27.36
CA TYR A 51 -0.75 -11.05 -28.81
C TYR A 51 0.38 -11.93 -29.38
N TYR A 52 0.14 -12.50 -30.55
CA TYR A 52 1.12 -13.25 -31.32
C TYR A 52 1.72 -12.38 -32.43
N THR A 53 3.03 -12.47 -32.66
CA THR A 53 3.76 -11.56 -33.57
C THR A 53 3.42 -11.67 -35.05
N ASN A 54 3.03 -12.84 -35.56
CA ASN A 54 2.81 -13.05 -37.00
C ASN A 54 1.36 -13.46 -37.34
N ARG A 55 0.42 -13.24 -36.43
CA ARG A 55 -0.99 -13.46 -36.73
C ARG A 55 -1.49 -12.24 -37.51
N SER A 56 -1.77 -12.40 -38.79
CA SER A 56 -2.43 -11.37 -39.59
C SER A 56 -3.85 -11.15 -39.06
N ASP A 57 -4.24 -9.89 -38.90
CA ASP A 57 -5.58 -9.44 -38.46
C ASP A 57 -6.71 -9.79 -39.47
N GLU A 58 -6.52 -10.80 -40.33
CA GLU A 58 -7.46 -11.18 -41.40
C GLU A 58 -8.65 -11.98 -40.88
N SER A 59 -8.52 -12.64 -39.72
CA SER A 59 -9.67 -13.21 -39.01
C SER A 59 -10.11 -12.23 -37.93
N ASN A 60 -11.26 -11.59 -38.09
CA ASN A 60 -11.94 -10.79 -37.04
C ASN A 60 -12.34 -11.62 -35.79
N GLU A 61 -11.71 -12.77 -35.54
CA GLU A 61 -11.91 -13.60 -34.37
C GLU A 61 -11.08 -13.08 -33.19
N LYS A 62 -11.77 -12.58 -32.17
CA LYS A 62 -11.20 -12.28 -30.86
C LYS A 62 -10.58 -13.54 -30.27
N TYR A 63 -9.28 -13.49 -30.03
CA TYR A 63 -8.56 -14.59 -29.41
C TYR A 63 -8.47 -14.38 -27.90
N THR A 64 -9.09 -15.28 -27.12
CA THR A 64 -9.05 -15.23 -25.66
C THR A 64 -7.85 -16.01 -25.11
N PHE A 65 -7.20 -15.44 -24.10
CA PHE A 65 -6.07 -16.04 -23.39
C PHE A 65 -6.50 -16.46 -21.98
N TYR A 66 -5.82 -17.44 -21.40
CA TYR A 66 -5.89 -17.73 -19.97
C TYR A 66 -4.80 -16.92 -19.24
N ILE A 67 -5.22 -15.85 -18.59
CA ILE A 67 -4.34 -14.87 -17.95
C ILE A 67 -4.49 -15.00 -16.44
N TYR A 68 -3.42 -15.40 -15.76
CA TYR A 68 -3.32 -15.34 -14.32
C TYR A 68 -2.87 -13.93 -13.90
N LEU A 69 -3.73 -13.27 -13.14
CA LEU A 69 -3.49 -11.98 -12.51
C LEU A 69 -2.45 -12.10 -11.39
N PRO A 70 -1.85 -10.99 -10.90
CA PRO A 70 -0.91 -11.00 -9.77
C PRO A 70 -1.42 -11.73 -8.51
N SER A 71 -2.73 -11.75 -8.28
CA SER A 71 -3.39 -12.49 -7.19
C SER A 71 -3.38 -14.01 -7.35
N GLY A 72 -2.97 -14.52 -8.52
CA GLY A 72 -3.12 -15.91 -8.90
C GLY A 72 -4.49 -16.26 -9.50
N PHE A 73 -5.41 -15.29 -9.62
CA PHE A 73 -6.72 -15.53 -10.24
C PHE A 73 -6.63 -15.62 -11.76
N MET A 74 -7.26 -16.64 -12.35
CA MET A 74 -7.27 -16.87 -13.80
C MET A 74 -8.48 -16.20 -14.46
N VAL A 75 -8.23 -15.39 -15.47
CA VAL A 75 -9.23 -14.77 -16.35
C VAL A 75 -9.10 -15.34 -17.76
N GLU A 76 -10.22 -15.71 -18.38
CA GLU A 76 -10.28 -16.08 -19.80
C GLU A 76 -10.79 -14.88 -20.62
N ALA A 77 -9.87 -14.14 -21.23
CA ALA A 77 -10.17 -12.90 -21.96
C ALA A 77 -9.02 -12.48 -22.89
N GLU A 78 -9.25 -11.53 -23.79
CA GLU A 78 -8.17 -10.92 -24.59
C GLU A 78 -7.28 -9.97 -23.77
N THR A 79 -7.86 -9.32 -22.78
CA THR A 79 -7.15 -8.43 -21.88
C THR A 79 -7.61 -8.70 -20.46
N ALA A 80 -6.73 -8.40 -19.51
CA ALA A 80 -7.07 -8.47 -18.10
C ALA A 80 -6.41 -7.31 -17.38
N SER A 81 -7.02 -6.88 -16.29
CA SER A 81 -6.59 -5.71 -15.53
C SER A 81 -6.42 -6.06 -14.05
N TYR A 82 -5.51 -5.37 -13.39
CA TYR A 82 -5.28 -5.49 -11.96
C TYR A 82 -4.89 -4.13 -11.38
N VAL A 83 -5.54 -3.73 -10.28
CA VAL A 83 -5.22 -2.50 -9.56
C VAL A 83 -4.07 -2.75 -8.58
N ALA A 84 -2.99 -1.99 -8.75
CA ALA A 84 -1.88 -1.90 -7.83
C ALA A 84 -2.09 -0.74 -6.84
N ASP A 85 -2.03 -1.04 -5.55
CA ASP A 85 -2.09 -0.07 -4.44
C ASP A 85 -0.73 0.26 -3.83
N ARG A 86 0.36 -0.30 -4.37
CA ARG A 86 1.72 -0.02 -3.92
C ARG A 86 2.75 -0.19 -5.03
N ASN A 87 3.93 0.36 -4.80
CA ASN A 87 5.08 0.12 -5.66
C ASN A 87 5.48 -1.35 -5.61
N GLY A 88 5.88 -1.92 -6.75
CA GLY A 88 6.22 -3.32 -6.82
C GLY A 88 6.31 -3.86 -8.23
N GLU A 89 6.67 -5.13 -8.33
CA GLU A 89 6.71 -5.88 -9.58
C GLU A 89 5.51 -6.83 -9.63
N TYR A 90 4.56 -6.54 -10.53
CA TYR A 90 3.30 -7.25 -10.65
C TYR A 90 3.38 -8.27 -11.80
N PRO A 91 3.40 -9.58 -11.50
CA PRO A 91 3.50 -10.61 -12.52
C PRO A 91 2.13 -10.95 -13.10
N PHE A 92 2.10 -11.18 -14.41
CA PHE A 92 0.98 -11.72 -15.15
C PHE A 92 1.45 -12.97 -15.89
N THR A 93 0.81 -14.11 -15.65
CA THR A 93 1.22 -15.37 -16.26
C THR A 93 0.19 -15.82 -17.28
N ILE A 94 0.64 -16.02 -18.51
CA ILE A 94 -0.22 -16.46 -19.61
C ILE A 94 0.03 -17.95 -19.83
N TYR A 95 -1.05 -18.71 -19.79
CA TYR A 95 -1.09 -20.09 -20.22
C TYR A 95 -1.81 -20.17 -21.56
N ASP A 96 -1.08 -20.51 -22.62
CA ASP A 96 -1.69 -20.80 -23.90
C ASP A 96 -1.10 -22.08 -24.52
N ASN A 97 -1.99 -22.99 -24.93
CA ASN A 97 -1.67 -24.21 -25.69
C ASN A 97 -0.45 -25.00 -25.14
N GLY A 98 -0.34 -25.10 -23.82
CA GLY A 98 0.73 -25.84 -23.14
C GLY A 98 2.03 -25.04 -22.93
N THR A 99 2.08 -23.78 -23.37
CA THR A 99 3.15 -22.84 -23.06
C THR A 99 2.74 -21.94 -21.89
N LYS A 100 3.62 -21.83 -20.90
CA LYS A 100 3.52 -20.86 -19.81
C LYS A 100 4.55 -19.75 -20.05
N LYS A 101 4.13 -18.49 -19.96
CA LYS A 101 5.06 -17.34 -19.97
C LYS A 101 4.61 -16.29 -18.98
N THR A 102 5.51 -15.89 -18.09
CA THR A 102 5.27 -14.83 -17.10
C THR A 102 5.84 -13.51 -17.62
N PHE A 103 5.04 -12.45 -17.55
CA PHE A 103 5.39 -11.08 -17.90
C PHE A 103 5.20 -10.18 -16.68
N THR A 104 6.16 -9.31 -16.42
CA THR A 104 6.15 -8.46 -15.22
C THR A 104 5.99 -7.00 -15.61
N TYR A 105 5.14 -6.29 -14.88
CA TYR A 105 5.01 -4.84 -14.96
C TYR A 105 5.47 -4.19 -13.65
N LYS A 106 6.33 -3.18 -13.73
CA LYS A 106 6.89 -2.49 -12.56
C LYS A 106 6.13 -1.20 -12.28
N VAL A 107 5.41 -1.17 -11.18
CA VAL A 107 4.67 0.00 -10.69
C VAL A 107 5.56 0.84 -9.78
N LYS A 108 5.51 2.16 -9.98
CA LYS A 108 6.23 3.17 -9.20
C LYS A 108 5.32 4.36 -8.87
N ASN A 109 5.72 5.16 -7.90
CA ASN A 109 5.05 6.40 -7.49
C ASN A 109 3.64 6.22 -6.91
N ILE A 110 3.38 5.10 -6.23
CA ILE A 110 2.22 4.91 -5.34
C ILE A 110 2.70 5.00 -3.89
N GLY A 111 2.06 5.83 -3.07
CA GLY A 111 2.41 6.06 -1.68
C GLY A 111 3.67 6.93 -1.53
N SER A 112 3.88 7.46 -0.32
CA SER A 112 5.07 8.28 -0.02
C SER A 112 6.35 7.44 -0.12
N VAL A 113 7.13 7.71 -1.17
CA VAL A 113 8.60 7.67 -1.26
C VAL A 113 9.25 6.34 -0.81
N SER A 114 9.75 5.58 -1.78
CA SER A 114 10.31 4.23 -1.63
C SER A 114 11.52 4.17 -0.68
N GLU A 115 11.88 2.97 -0.18
CA GLU A 115 13.08 2.81 0.66
C GLU A 115 14.39 3.23 -0.03
N ASP A 116 14.43 3.19 -1.37
CA ASP A 116 15.57 3.67 -2.16
C ASP A 116 15.71 5.21 -2.12
N ASP A 117 14.64 5.94 -1.82
CA ASP A 117 14.66 7.39 -1.62
C ASP A 117 15.07 7.78 -0.18
N LYS A 118 15.12 6.82 0.77
CA LYS A 118 15.52 7.07 2.18
C LYS A 118 16.97 7.53 2.34
N LYS A 119 17.83 7.38 1.32
CA LYS A 119 19.22 7.86 1.39
C LYS A 119 19.40 9.32 0.96
N SER A 120 18.39 9.96 0.34
CA SER A 120 18.52 11.29 -0.26
C SER A 120 17.71 12.41 0.41
N ASP A 121 16.62 12.10 1.15
CA ASP A 121 15.67 13.12 1.65
C ASP A 121 15.29 12.94 3.14
N ASN A 122 16.28 12.83 4.02
CA ASN A 122 16.03 13.09 5.44
C ASN A 122 15.63 14.57 5.61
N ILE A 123 14.45 14.82 6.17
CA ILE A 123 13.97 16.15 6.48
C ILE A 123 14.46 16.49 7.88
N TYR A 124 15.40 17.44 7.96
CA TYR A 124 15.88 17.94 9.24
C TYR A 124 15.21 19.26 9.57
N PHE A 125 14.67 19.37 10.77
CA PHE A 125 14.03 20.58 11.25
C PHE A 125 13.97 20.62 12.77
N GLU A 126 13.92 21.83 13.30
CA GLU A 126 13.67 22.10 14.71
C GLU A 126 12.27 22.69 14.86
N TYR A 127 11.61 22.38 15.97
CA TYR A 127 10.26 22.86 16.24
C TYR A 127 10.02 23.12 17.72
N GLY A 128 8.98 23.90 18.03
CA GLY A 128 8.55 24.15 19.40
C GLY A 128 7.42 25.15 19.49
N LEU A 129 6.87 25.32 20.70
CA LEU A 129 5.90 26.38 20.98
C LEU A 129 6.60 27.68 21.35
N LYS A 130 6.02 28.79 20.88
CA LYS A 130 6.37 30.16 21.25
C LYS A 130 5.09 30.92 21.63
N TYR A 131 5.25 32.05 22.30
CA TYR A 131 4.14 32.92 22.70
C TYR A 131 4.29 34.31 22.10
N ASP A 132 3.25 34.78 21.43
CA ASP A 132 3.11 36.16 20.95
C ASP A 132 2.40 36.97 22.05
N TYR A 133 3.15 37.82 22.75
CA TYR A 133 2.64 38.60 23.89
C TYR A 133 1.68 39.72 23.47
N GLU A 134 1.79 40.22 22.23
CA GLU A 134 0.90 41.25 21.71
C GLU A 134 -0.47 40.64 21.37
N LYS A 135 -0.47 39.47 20.73
CA LYS A 135 -1.69 38.73 20.40
C LYS A 135 -2.22 37.88 21.56
N LYS A 136 -1.41 37.70 22.60
CA LYS A 136 -1.68 36.83 23.77
C LYS A 136 -2.01 35.39 23.36
N GLN A 137 -1.21 34.84 22.45
CA GLN A 137 -1.50 33.59 21.78
C GLN A 137 -0.22 32.76 21.57
N ILE A 138 -0.33 31.43 21.70
CA ILE A 138 0.76 30.54 21.30
C ILE A 138 0.79 30.33 19.79
N PHE A 139 1.98 30.06 19.27
CA PHE A 139 2.16 29.56 17.91
C PHE A 139 3.20 28.45 17.89
N PHE A 140 2.98 27.50 16.98
CA PHE A 140 3.93 26.45 16.67
C PHE A 140 4.94 26.99 15.66
N SER A 141 6.21 26.95 16.02
CA SER A 141 7.33 27.47 15.22
C SER A 141 8.16 26.31 14.72
N MET A 142 8.48 26.28 13.43
CA MET A 142 9.40 25.33 12.81
C MET A 142 10.48 26.05 12.02
N GLN A 143 11.70 25.51 12.08
CA GLN A 143 12.85 25.91 11.29
C GLN A 143 13.36 24.70 10.50
N LEU A 144 13.27 24.78 9.17
CA LEU A 144 13.62 23.72 8.24
C LEU A 144 15.04 23.93 7.70
N ASP A 145 15.71 22.83 7.36
CA ASP A 145 17.03 22.80 6.72
C ASP A 145 17.12 23.57 5.38
N LYS A 146 16.04 23.62 4.61
CA LYS A 146 15.91 24.32 3.33
C LYS A 146 14.48 24.77 3.07
N MET A 147 14.25 25.52 2.00
CA MET A 147 12.88 25.82 1.56
C MET A 147 12.18 24.52 1.15
N ARG A 148 11.04 24.25 1.77
CA ARG A 148 10.21 23.06 1.50
C ARG A 148 8.77 23.47 1.29
N THR A 149 8.01 22.59 0.66
CA THR A 149 6.56 22.75 0.59
C THR A 149 5.96 22.31 1.92
N VAL A 150 5.34 23.24 2.65
CA VAL A 150 4.75 22.96 3.96
C VAL A 150 3.26 23.25 3.92
N THR A 151 2.45 22.30 4.37
CA THR A 151 1.01 22.49 4.58
C THR A 151 0.71 22.40 6.07
N THR A 152 0.22 23.50 6.63
CA THR A 152 -0.29 23.58 8.01
C THR A 152 -1.82 23.68 7.98
N PRO A 153 -2.52 23.60 9.12
CA PRO A 153 -3.96 23.87 9.15
C PRO A 153 -4.35 25.27 8.65
N ALA A 154 -3.41 26.23 8.67
CA ALA A 154 -3.63 27.58 8.13
C ALA A 154 -3.47 27.65 6.60
N GLY A 155 -2.92 26.63 5.95
CA GLY A 155 -2.74 26.56 4.51
C GLY A 155 -1.35 26.10 4.09
N LYS A 156 -1.15 26.11 2.76
CA LYS A 156 0.07 25.67 2.08
C LYS A 156 1.00 26.86 1.80
N THR A 157 2.29 26.68 2.08
CA THR A 157 3.35 27.65 1.84
C THR A 157 4.62 26.97 1.33
N VAL A 158 5.55 27.75 0.76
CA VAL A 158 6.91 27.31 0.47
C VAL A 158 7.86 28.19 1.28
N SER A 159 8.45 27.62 2.32
CA SER A 159 9.28 28.37 3.28
C SER A 159 10.29 27.45 3.95
N ASN A 160 11.32 28.04 4.55
CA ASN A 160 12.20 27.37 5.52
C ASN A 160 11.87 27.75 6.98
N GLU A 161 11.04 28.76 7.20
CA GLU A 161 10.51 29.12 8.51
C GLU A 161 8.98 29.10 8.47
N VAL A 162 8.36 28.43 9.44
CA VAL A 162 6.90 28.30 9.52
C VAL A 162 6.43 28.63 10.92
N ASN A 163 5.46 29.54 11.02
CA ASN A 163 4.81 29.93 12.27
C ASN A 163 3.29 29.74 12.13
N TYR A 164 2.76 28.73 12.80
CA TYR A 164 1.33 28.40 12.82
C TYR A 164 0.69 28.87 14.13
N TYR A 165 -0.14 29.92 14.06
CA TYR A 165 -0.84 30.48 15.20
C TYR A 165 -2.05 29.62 15.59
N ILE A 166 -2.09 29.16 16.84
CA ILE A 166 -3.14 28.25 17.34
C ILE A 166 -4.24 29.07 17.99
N SER A 167 -5.41 29.19 17.33
CA SER A 167 -6.48 30.15 17.64
C SER A 167 -7.00 30.09 19.09
N SER A 168 -7.21 28.89 19.64
CA SER A 168 -7.56 28.71 21.05
C SER A 168 -7.24 27.30 21.53
N VAL A 169 -6.51 27.18 22.64
CA VAL A 169 -6.33 25.93 23.38
C VAL A 169 -7.14 26.02 24.67
N LYS A 170 -8.11 25.12 24.84
CA LYS A 170 -8.90 25.02 26.07
C LYS A 170 -8.08 24.33 27.16
N ASP A 171 -8.33 24.71 28.40
CA ASP A 171 -7.65 24.11 29.54
C ASP A 171 -8.02 22.63 29.69
N ASN A 172 -7.01 21.77 29.86
CA ASN A 172 -7.11 20.31 29.98
C ASN A 172 -7.81 19.60 28.81
N VAL A 173 -7.86 20.23 27.64
CA VAL A 173 -8.39 19.61 26.41
C VAL A 173 -7.28 19.60 25.35
N PRO A 174 -6.86 18.41 24.87
CA PRO A 174 -5.87 18.31 23.81
C PRO A 174 -6.34 19.00 22.52
N PHE A 175 -5.43 19.74 21.90
CA PHE A 175 -5.59 20.31 20.57
C PHE A 175 -4.63 19.60 19.60
N SER A 176 -5.17 18.80 18.69
CA SER A 176 -4.39 18.03 17.70
C SER A 176 -4.29 18.75 16.36
N PHE A 177 -3.13 18.66 15.70
CA PHE A 177 -2.93 19.13 14.34
C PHE A 177 -1.78 18.39 13.65
N SER A 178 -1.76 18.44 12.32
CA SER A 178 -0.71 17.83 11.51
C SER A 178 -0.03 18.87 10.61
N VAL A 179 1.23 18.61 10.27
CA VAL A 179 1.99 19.40 9.30
C VAL A 179 2.52 18.45 8.22
N ASP A 180 2.22 18.75 6.97
CA ASP A 180 2.79 18.07 5.80
C ASP A 180 4.05 18.83 5.35
N ILE A 181 5.18 18.13 5.23
CA ILE A 181 6.42 18.65 4.67
C ILE A 181 6.81 17.75 3.50
N ASP A 182 6.79 18.29 2.28
CA ASP A 182 7.10 17.55 1.06
C ASP A 182 6.36 16.19 0.96
N LYS A 183 5.07 16.16 1.35
CA LYS A 183 4.19 14.97 1.42
C LYS A 183 4.47 13.99 2.56
N LYS A 184 5.32 14.34 3.53
CA LYS A 184 5.48 13.58 4.78
C LYS A 184 4.69 14.27 5.88
N VAL A 185 3.78 13.54 6.51
CA VAL A 185 2.91 14.05 7.58
C VAL A 185 3.57 13.85 8.95
N TYR A 186 3.53 14.91 9.76
CA TYR A 186 4.00 14.96 11.14
C TYR A 186 2.86 15.40 12.05
N ASP A 187 2.58 14.63 13.11
CA ASP A 187 1.43 14.84 13.99
C ASP A 187 1.84 15.43 15.33
N TYR A 188 1.06 16.42 15.79
CA TYR A 188 1.32 17.15 17.02
C TYR A 188 0.05 17.30 17.86
N ARG A 189 0.24 17.38 19.18
CA ARG A 189 -0.81 17.78 20.13
C ARG A 189 -0.30 18.85 21.07
N VAL A 190 -1.19 19.75 21.46
CA VAL A 190 -0.91 20.77 22.47
C VAL A 190 -1.94 20.70 23.57
N ILE A 191 -1.47 20.69 24.82
CA ILE A 191 -2.33 20.68 26.01
C ILE A 191 -1.96 21.90 26.85
N LYS A 192 -2.98 22.61 27.32
CA LYS A 192 -2.82 23.72 28.28
C LYS A 192 -3.37 23.27 29.63
N SER A 193 -2.66 23.59 30.71
CA SER A 193 -3.14 23.43 32.08
C SER A 193 -2.69 24.63 32.91
N GLY A 194 -3.63 25.55 33.18
CA GLY A 194 -3.34 26.85 33.76
C GLY A 194 -2.37 27.68 32.91
N GLU A 195 -1.18 27.95 33.44
CA GLU A 195 -0.11 28.69 32.76
C GLU A 195 0.86 27.78 31.98
N TYR A 196 0.75 26.47 32.17
CA TYR A 196 1.64 25.49 31.58
C TYR A 196 1.10 24.99 30.25
N TYR A 197 2.03 24.67 29.34
CA TYR A 197 1.73 24.05 28.05
C TYR A 197 2.61 22.81 27.87
N LEU A 198 2.03 21.79 27.26
CA LEU A 198 2.72 20.59 26.81
C LEU A 198 2.56 20.50 25.29
N LEU A 199 3.67 20.47 24.57
CA LEU A 199 3.70 20.05 23.17
C LEU A 199 4.08 18.57 23.12
N ILE A 200 3.32 17.82 22.36
CA ILE A 200 3.50 16.39 22.13
C ILE A 200 3.73 16.22 20.64
N SER A 201 4.85 15.62 20.26
CA SER A 201 5.15 15.18 18.90
C SER A 201 4.91 13.68 18.81
N ILE A 202 4.15 13.24 17.81
CA ILE A 202 3.78 11.83 17.62
C ILE A 202 4.36 11.39 16.28
N SER A 203 5.28 10.42 16.32
CA SER A 203 5.88 9.88 15.11
C SER A 203 4.87 9.05 14.30
N GLN A 204 5.19 8.82 13.02
CA GLN A 204 4.45 7.83 12.24
C GLN A 204 4.61 6.45 12.86
N VAL A 205 3.56 5.65 12.78
CA VAL A 205 3.54 4.27 13.25
C VAL A 205 4.69 3.46 12.64
N ASN A 206 5.51 2.86 13.48
CA ASN A 206 6.46 1.84 13.07
C ASN A 206 5.77 0.47 13.11
N TYR A 207 5.38 -0.05 11.94
CA TYR A 207 4.71 -1.35 11.81
C TYR A 207 5.60 -2.57 12.08
N ASN A 208 6.93 -2.42 12.13
CA ASN A 208 7.82 -3.55 12.45
C ASN A 208 7.82 -3.84 13.95
N ASP A 209 7.77 -2.79 14.76
CA ASP A 209 7.85 -2.86 16.22
C ASP A 209 6.54 -2.46 16.91
N TYR A 210 5.48 -2.24 16.14
CA TYR A 210 4.14 -1.80 16.57
C TYR A 210 4.18 -0.69 17.62
N SER A 211 4.90 0.37 17.29
CA SER A 211 5.10 1.47 18.22
C SER A 211 5.13 2.82 17.54
N THR A 212 4.74 3.85 18.28
CA THR A 212 4.98 5.24 17.94
C THR A 212 5.85 5.88 19.01
N VAL A 213 6.93 6.52 18.55
CA VAL A 213 7.75 7.37 19.40
C VAL A 213 7.00 8.67 19.65
N VAL A 214 6.89 9.04 20.91
CA VAL A 214 6.27 10.28 21.35
C VAL A 214 7.31 11.12 22.08
N GLU A 215 7.43 12.40 21.72
CA GLU A 215 8.34 13.34 22.36
C GLU A 215 7.56 14.48 23.03
N TYR A 216 8.04 14.93 24.19
CA TYR A 216 7.35 15.93 25.00
C TYR A 216 8.21 17.16 25.28
N TYR A 217 7.57 18.32 25.18
CA TYR A 217 8.20 19.61 25.45
C TYR A 217 7.29 20.44 26.34
N GLY A 218 7.80 20.78 27.53
CA GLY A 218 7.10 21.61 28.50
C GLY A 218 7.40 23.09 28.33
N TYR A 219 6.39 23.92 28.57
CA TYR A 219 6.53 25.38 28.54
C TYR A 219 5.72 26.03 29.64
N ASN A 220 6.21 27.17 30.13
CA ASN A 220 5.42 28.16 30.82
C ASN A 220 5.90 29.54 30.35
N PHE A 221 5.03 30.26 29.64
CA PHE A 221 5.39 31.55 29.03
C PHE A 221 5.19 32.75 29.97
N THR A 222 4.80 32.53 31.23
CA THR A 222 4.66 33.61 32.23
C THR A 222 5.99 33.86 32.97
N ASN A 223 6.95 32.96 32.82
CA ASN A 223 8.29 33.07 33.39
C ASN A 223 9.35 32.76 32.32
N ASN A 224 10.55 33.29 32.52
CA ASN A 224 11.69 33.07 31.62
C ASN A 224 12.47 31.80 31.97
N LEU A 225 11.78 30.76 32.45
CA LEU A 225 12.41 29.50 32.84
C LEU A 225 12.37 28.48 31.71
N THR A 226 13.41 27.68 31.60
CA THR A 226 13.43 26.49 30.73
C THR A 226 12.83 25.31 31.48
N TYR A 227 11.97 24.54 30.80
CA TYR A 227 11.36 23.33 31.32
C TYR A 227 11.87 22.10 30.55
N THR A 228 12.09 21.01 31.26
CA THR A 228 12.32 19.68 30.69
C THR A 228 11.12 18.79 30.99
N ALA A 229 10.85 17.82 30.12
CA ALA A 229 9.82 16.81 30.33
C ALA A 229 10.44 15.51 30.89
N ASN A 230 9.70 14.82 31.74
CA ASN A 230 10.02 13.50 32.26
C ASN A 230 8.80 12.57 32.15
N PRO A 231 8.88 11.50 31.34
CA PRO A 231 9.99 11.23 30.41
C PRO A 231 10.05 12.30 29.31
N PRO A 232 11.23 12.57 28.69
CA PRO A 232 11.33 13.49 27.55
C PRO A 232 10.80 12.87 26.25
N LYS A 233 10.79 11.54 26.20
CA LYS A 233 10.29 10.73 25.09
C LYS A 233 9.78 9.40 25.62
N ASP A 234 8.80 8.82 24.96
CA ASP A 234 8.21 7.54 25.30
C ASP A 234 7.86 6.73 24.05
N LEU A 235 7.51 5.47 24.26
CA LEU A 235 7.05 4.56 23.23
C LEU A 235 5.61 4.16 23.54
N TYR A 236 4.67 4.49 22.65
CA TYR A 236 3.28 4.08 22.82
C TYR A 236 2.95 2.91 21.90
N ASP A 237 2.43 1.85 22.50
CA ASP A 237 1.96 0.61 21.89
C ASP A 237 0.42 0.48 21.90
N ASP A 238 -0.29 1.40 22.55
CA ASP A 238 -1.74 1.48 22.54
C ASP A 238 -2.24 2.93 22.75
N ASN A 239 -3.54 3.13 22.66
CA ASN A 239 -4.23 4.31 23.17
C ASN A 239 -4.35 4.22 24.70
N GLY A 240 -4.43 5.36 25.37
CA GLY A 240 -4.57 5.35 26.82
C GLY A 240 -4.31 6.68 27.49
N ASN A 241 -4.35 6.64 28.82
CA ASN A 241 -4.00 7.79 29.65
C ASN A 241 -2.51 7.78 29.98
N TYR A 242 -1.86 8.91 29.73
CA TYR A 242 -0.44 9.09 29.96
C TYR A 242 -0.18 10.26 30.90
N VAL A 243 0.96 10.20 31.59
CA VAL A 243 1.36 11.20 32.58
C VAL A 243 2.77 11.70 32.26
N VAL A 244 2.92 13.01 32.19
CA VAL A 244 4.21 13.66 31.95
C VAL A 244 4.43 14.75 33.00
N LEU A 245 5.60 14.72 33.63
CA LEU A 245 6.06 15.79 34.50
C LEU A 245 6.87 16.78 33.66
N ILE A 246 6.50 18.06 33.66
CA ILE A 246 7.39 19.12 33.21
C ILE A 246 8.00 19.84 34.42
N LYS A 247 9.29 20.10 34.37
CA LYS A 247 10.04 20.64 35.50
C LYS A 247 11.09 21.66 35.07
N SER A 248 11.22 22.69 35.89
CA SER A 248 12.31 23.66 35.91
C SER A 248 12.99 23.63 37.30
N GLU A 249 13.92 24.55 37.57
CA GLU A 249 14.65 24.61 38.84
C GLU A 249 13.72 24.69 40.06
N ASN A 250 12.72 25.58 40.00
CA ASN A 250 11.82 25.90 41.12
C ASN A 250 10.33 25.79 40.78
N SER A 251 10.00 25.19 39.64
CA SER A 251 8.64 25.08 39.12
C SER A 251 8.43 23.70 38.50
N GLN A 252 7.26 23.12 38.73
CA GLN A 252 6.90 21.84 38.12
C GLN A 252 5.39 21.74 37.91
N HIS A 253 5.01 20.96 36.92
CA HIS A 253 3.61 20.69 36.62
C HIS A 253 3.45 19.29 36.04
N VAL A 254 2.38 18.60 36.41
CA VAL A 254 2.06 17.27 35.90
C VAL A 254 0.88 17.38 34.95
N PHE A 255 1.08 16.88 33.73
CA PHE A 255 0.01 16.66 32.77
C PHE A 255 -0.46 15.21 32.86
N SER A 256 -1.78 15.02 32.89
CA SER A 256 -2.42 13.73 32.61
C SER A 256 -3.35 13.93 31.43
N PHE A 257 -3.24 13.09 30.42
CA PHE A 257 -3.95 13.26 29.16
C PHE A 257 -4.16 11.94 28.43
N ASP A 258 -5.20 11.90 27.61
CA ASP A 258 -5.49 10.74 26.78
C ASP A 258 -4.88 10.90 25.40
N ILE A 259 -4.30 9.81 24.90
CA ILE A 259 -3.85 9.66 23.54
C ILE A 259 -4.73 8.60 22.89
N ASP A 260 -5.26 8.97 21.73
CA ASP A 260 -6.21 8.20 20.94
C ASP A 260 -5.77 8.21 19.46
N GLY A 261 -6.40 7.40 18.62
CA GLY A 261 -6.11 7.40 17.19
C GLY A 261 -4.82 6.70 16.77
N ILE A 262 -4.12 6.07 17.72
CA ILE A 262 -3.07 5.09 17.46
C ILE A 262 -3.76 3.79 17.07
N ASP A 263 -3.38 3.28 15.92
CA ASP A 263 -3.98 2.08 15.38
C ASP A 263 -2.92 1.20 14.72
N TYR A 264 -2.73 0.03 15.29
CA TYR A 264 -1.86 -1.01 14.76
C TYR A 264 -2.64 -2.20 14.26
N ARG A 265 -3.97 -2.22 14.43
CA ARG A 265 -4.77 -3.42 14.16
C ARG A 265 -5.24 -3.37 12.72
N ARG A 266 -5.12 -4.49 12.04
CA ARG A 266 -5.62 -4.62 10.67
C ARG A 266 -7.12 -4.94 10.68
N PRO A 267 -7.86 -4.61 9.61
CA PRO A 267 -9.27 -4.97 9.46
C PRO A 267 -9.51 -6.45 9.72
N SER A 268 -10.49 -6.74 10.57
CA SER A 268 -11.06 -8.08 10.67
C SER A 268 -11.81 -8.37 9.37
N VAL A 269 -11.56 -9.54 8.77
CA VAL A 269 -12.21 -9.95 7.52
C VAL A 269 -12.67 -11.37 7.67
N ASP A 270 -13.97 -11.55 7.81
CA ASP A 270 -14.63 -12.83 7.70
C ASP A 270 -15.22 -13.04 6.31
N SER A 271 -15.45 -14.30 5.98
CA SER A 271 -15.84 -14.67 4.63
C SER A 271 -16.66 -15.93 4.61
N TYR A 272 -17.67 -15.94 3.75
CA TYR A 272 -18.47 -17.13 3.48
C TYR A 272 -18.83 -17.22 2.00
N LEU A 273 -19.06 -18.45 1.57
CA LEU A 273 -19.55 -18.75 0.22
C LEU A 273 -21.07 -18.81 0.29
N SER A 274 -21.72 -17.94 -0.48
CA SER A 274 -23.16 -17.87 -0.63
C SER A 274 -23.70 -19.04 -1.44
N SER A 275 -25.01 -19.31 -1.32
CA SER A 275 -25.67 -20.43 -2.01
C SER A 275 -25.65 -20.34 -3.53
N ASP A 276 -25.39 -19.15 -4.09
CA ASP A 276 -25.25 -18.87 -5.52
C ASP A 276 -23.78 -18.93 -6.00
N ASP A 277 -22.90 -19.52 -5.18
CA ASP A 277 -21.46 -19.62 -5.40
C ASP A 277 -20.75 -18.26 -5.50
N THR A 278 -21.35 -17.18 -4.96
CA THR A 278 -20.68 -15.90 -4.79
C THR A 278 -19.98 -15.83 -3.43
N LEU A 279 -18.94 -15.00 -3.34
CA LEU A 279 -18.19 -14.85 -2.10
C LEU A 279 -18.55 -13.53 -1.42
N THR A 280 -18.90 -13.62 -0.15
CA THR A 280 -19.21 -12.46 0.68
C THR A 280 -18.12 -12.29 1.72
N LEU A 281 -17.74 -11.03 1.97
CA LEU A 281 -16.89 -10.63 3.07
C LEU A 281 -17.69 -9.78 4.07
N GLU A 282 -17.52 -10.08 5.34
CA GLU A 282 -17.90 -9.23 6.47
C GLU A 282 -16.61 -8.63 7.03
N ILE A 283 -16.57 -7.31 7.13
CA ILE A 283 -15.36 -6.55 7.40
C ILE A 283 -15.65 -5.60 8.55
N ASP A 284 -14.85 -5.65 9.60
CA ASP A 284 -14.96 -4.77 10.77
C ASP A 284 -13.61 -4.15 11.11
N GLU A 285 -13.63 -2.89 11.55
CA GLU A 285 -12.47 -2.08 11.86
C GLU A 285 -12.81 -0.95 12.84
N ASP A 286 -11.89 -0.62 13.74
CA ASP A 286 -12.13 0.35 14.81
C ASP A 286 -11.87 1.79 14.36
N PHE A 287 -10.93 2.02 13.44
CA PHE A 287 -10.54 3.36 12.98
C PHE A 287 -11.07 3.74 11.59
N GLY A 288 -11.87 2.84 11.03
CA GLY A 288 -12.60 3.02 9.80
C GLY A 288 -11.87 2.55 8.55
N LEU A 289 -12.65 1.97 7.66
CA LEU A 289 -12.22 1.36 6.40
C LEU A 289 -11.91 2.41 5.32
N ASP A 290 -10.99 2.07 4.42
CA ASP A 290 -10.64 2.90 3.26
C ASP A 290 -10.97 2.19 1.93
N TYR A 291 -10.42 0.99 1.69
CA TYR A 291 -10.67 0.29 0.43
C TYR A 291 -10.48 -1.22 0.49
N LEU A 292 -10.96 -1.87 -0.59
CA LEU A 292 -10.76 -3.28 -0.90
C LEU A 292 -10.24 -3.43 -2.34
N ILE A 293 -9.30 -4.35 -2.54
CA ILE A 293 -8.95 -4.91 -3.85
C ILE A 293 -9.37 -6.37 -3.87
N SER A 294 -10.25 -6.74 -4.79
CA SER A 294 -10.76 -8.10 -4.93
C SER A 294 -9.76 -9.02 -5.62
N PHE A 295 -9.97 -10.34 -5.51
CA PHE A 295 -9.10 -11.33 -6.17
C PHE A 295 -9.03 -11.16 -7.69
N ASP A 296 -10.07 -10.62 -8.32
CA ASP A 296 -10.12 -10.32 -9.76
C ASP A 296 -9.48 -8.95 -10.10
N GLY A 297 -8.80 -8.33 -9.14
CA GLY A 297 -7.96 -7.15 -9.34
C GLY A 297 -8.71 -5.82 -9.39
N LYS A 298 -9.96 -5.76 -8.93
CA LYS A 298 -10.77 -4.54 -8.95
C LYS A 298 -10.71 -3.77 -7.63
N TYR A 299 -10.68 -2.45 -7.73
CA TYR A 299 -10.74 -1.53 -6.59
C TYR A 299 -12.18 -1.22 -6.19
N TYR A 300 -12.42 -1.19 -4.87
CA TYR A 300 -13.67 -0.77 -4.26
C TYR A 300 -13.37 0.14 -3.08
N LYS A 301 -13.99 1.33 -3.07
CA LYS A 301 -13.93 2.22 -1.93
C LYS A 301 -14.81 1.69 -0.81
N LEU A 302 -14.28 1.64 0.41
CA LEU A 302 -15.01 1.33 1.63
C LEU A 302 -15.15 2.59 2.49
N SER A 303 -16.00 2.52 3.50
CA SER A 303 -16.22 3.62 4.44
C SER A 303 -16.92 3.11 5.71
N GLY A 304 -16.79 3.84 6.80
CA GLY A 304 -17.36 3.42 8.09
C GLY A 304 -16.45 2.43 8.81
N THR A 305 -16.92 1.90 9.94
CA THR A 305 -16.21 0.92 10.78
C THR A 305 -16.60 -0.53 10.48
N SER A 306 -17.61 -0.73 9.62
CA SER A 306 -18.05 -2.05 9.18
C SER A 306 -18.50 -1.98 7.73
N ALA A 307 -18.28 -3.05 6.97
CA ALA A 307 -18.73 -3.18 5.59
C ALA A 307 -19.01 -4.63 5.22
N GLU A 308 -20.04 -4.82 4.39
CA GLU A 308 -20.30 -6.08 3.71
C GLU A 308 -19.94 -5.93 2.23
N TYR A 309 -19.16 -6.87 1.70
CA TYR A 309 -18.78 -6.91 0.29
C TYR A 309 -19.22 -8.22 -0.36
N ASN A 310 -20.13 -8.13 -1.33
CA ASN A 310 -20.59 -9.25 -2.14
C ASN A 310 -19.89 -9.27 -3.50
N HIS A 311 -19.02 -10.26 -3.72
CA HIS A 311 -18.34 -10.43 -5.00
C HIS A 311 -19.25 -11.14 -6.01
N LYS A 312 -19.71 -10.41 -7.03
CA LYS A 312 -20.72 -10.90 -7.99
C LYS A 312 -20.25 -12.00 -8.96
N THR A 313 -18.96 -12.32 -9.01
CA THR A 313 -18.46 -13.37 -9.90
C THR A 313 -18.70 -14.74 -9.28
N ASN A 314 -19.50 -15.57 -9.93
CA ASN A 314 -19.68 -16.96 -9.49
C ASN A 314 -18.35 -17.69 -9.50
N ILE A 315 -18.00 -18.25 -8.34
CA ILE A 315 -16.81 -19.04 -8.16
C ILE A 315 -17.03 -20.41 -8.78
N LYS A 316 -16.20 -20.80 -9.73
CA LYS A 316 -16.35 -22.08 -10.45
C LYS A 316 -15.29 -23.10 -10.11
N TYR A 317 -14.13 -22.65 -9.65
CA TYR A 317 -12.93 -23.47 -9.59
C TYR A 317 -12.35 -23.56 -8.18
N ASN A 318 -11.62 -24.63 -7.94
CA ASN A 318 -10.81 -24.79 -6.73
C ASN A 318 -9.58 -23.89 -6.76
N GLY A 319 -9.20 -23.38 -5.60
CA GLY A 319 -7.97 -22.62 -5.39
C GLY A 319 -8.09 -21.55 -4.31
N ASP A 320 -7.08 -20.69 -4.26
CA ASP A 320 -6.90 -19.58 -3.33
C ASP A 320 -7.38 -18.26 -3.95
N TYR A 321 -8.40 -17.68 -3.34
CA TYR A 321 -8.95 -16.38 -3.71
C TYR A 321 -8.47 -15.34 -2.70
N ILE A 322 -7.66 -14.38 -3.15
CA ILE A 322 -6.98 -13.42 -2.27
C ILE A 322 -7.60 -12.04 -2.42
N PHE A 323 -8.18 -11.52 -1.34
CA PHE A 323 -8.64 -10.14 -1.21
C PHE A 323 -7.62 -9.35 -0.42
N THR A 324 -7.55 -8.06 -0.70
CA THR A 324 -6.85 -7.08 0.13
C THR A 324 -7.88 -6.11 0.69
N VAL A 325 -7.86 -5.88 1.99
CA VAL A 325 -8.70 -4.89 2.69
C VAL A 325 -7.78 -3.97 3.48
N VAL A 326 -8.02 -2.66 3.41
CA VAL A 326 -7.17 -1.63 4.00
C VAL A 326 -8.01 -0.60 4.74
N ASP A 327 -7.55 -0.21 5.93
CA ASP A 327 -8.16 0.84 6.74
C ASP A 327 -7.60 2.24 6.39
N LYS A 328 -8.11 3.26 7.08
CA LYS A 328 -7.66 4.65 6.89
C LYS A 328 -6.27 4.96 7.45
N LYS A 329 -5.70 4.06 8.25
CA LYS A 329 -4.40 4.19 8.90
C LYS A 329 -3.30 3.48 8.11
N GLY A 330 -3.69 2.67 7.14
CA GLY A 330 -2.81 1.90 6.26
C GLY A 330 -2.59 0.46 6.71
N ASN A 331 -3.26 -0.02 7.77
CA ASN A 331 -3.21 -1.43 8.12
C ASN A 331 -3.96 -2.25 7.05
N ARG A 332 -3.48 -3.47 6.81
CA ARG A 332 -3.85 -4.28 5.66
C ARG A 332 -4.07 -5.73 6.05
N THR A 333 -5.22 -6.25 5.61
CA THR A 333 -5.54 -7.67 5.67
C THR A 333 -5.60 -8.26 4.26
N ALA A 334 -4.75 -9.23 3.99
CA ALA A 334 -4.81 -10.09 2.83
C ALA A 334 -5.60 -11.36 3.16
N LYS A 335 -6.91 -11.33 2.94
CA LYS A 335 -7.79 -12.47 3.19
C LYS A 335 -7.66 -13.48 2.05
N LYS A 336 -7.04 -14.61 2.34
CA LYS A 336 -6.99 -15.78 1.47
C LYS A 336 -8.13 -16.74 1.79
N ILE A 337 -8.89 -17.11 0.77
CA ILE A 337 -10.02 -18.04 0.89
C ILE A 337 -9.75 -19.24 -0.02
N THR A 338 -9.53 -20.41 0.59
CA THR A 338 -9.22 -21.64 -0.14
C THR A 338 -10.48 -22.48 -0.36
N LEU A 339 -10.85 -22.68 -1.61
CA LEU A 339 -12.00 -23.51 -2.00
C LEU A 339 -11.53 -24.84 -2.59
N LYS A 340 -12.07 -25.95 -2.07
CA LYS A 340 -11.67 -27.33 -2.44
C LYS A 340 -12.81 -28.20 -2.98
N SER A 341 -14.06 -27.77 -2.82
CA SER A 341 -15.27 -28.51 -3.22
C SER A 341 -15.88 -28.07 -4.55
N MET A 342 -15.23 -27.14 -5.26
CA MET A 342 -15.64 -26.66 -6.57
C MET A 342 -15.10 -27.55 -7.70
N SER A 343 -15.36 -27.17 -8.95
CA SER A 343 -14.76 -27.86 -10.09
C SER A 343 -13.24 -27.69 -10.08
N LYS A 344 -12.50 -28.73 -10.47
CA LYS A 344 -11.07 -28.56 -10.70
C LYS A 344 -10.86 -27.81 -12.02
N LEU A 345 -9.84 -26.97 -12.07
CA LEU A 345 -9.36 -26.45 -13.34
C LEU A 345 -9.00 -27.63 -14.28
N PRO A 346 -9.15 -27.45 -15.61
CA PRO A 346 -8.72 -28.48 -16.56
C PRO A 346 -7.26 -28.88 -16.31
N ARG A 347 -6.92 -30.17 -16.48
CA ARG A 347 -5.59 -30.74 -16.13
C ARG A 347 -4.37 -29.98 -16.67
N ARG A 348 -4.54 -29.18 -17.72
CA ARG A 348 -3.48 -28.38 -18.35
C ARG A 348 -3.19 -27.04 -17.65
N PHE A 349 -4.04 -26.64 -16.70
CA PHE A 349 -3.92 -25.39 -15.96
C PHE A 349 -3.58 -25.67 -14.49
N PRO A 350 -2.67 -24.89 -13.89
CA PRO A 350 -2.38 -24.98 -12.46
C PRO A 350 -3.58 -24.50 -11.63
N ALA A 351 -3.59 -24.81 -10.33
CA ALA A 351 -4.60 -24.28 -9.42
C ALA A 351 -4.59 -22.73 -9.41
N ILE A 352 -5.71 -22.13 -9.00
CA ILE A 352 -5.75 -20.69 -8.72
C ILE A 352 -4.95 -20.47 -7.43
N GLU A 353 -3.78 -19.84 -7.51
CA GLU A 353 -2.89 -19.53 -6.39
C GLU A 353 -1.73 -18.65 -6.87
N THR A 354 -0.96 -18.05 -5.96
CA THR A 354 0.19 -17.19 -6.33
C THR A 354 1.39 -17.97 -6.90
N ALA A 355 1.49 -19.28 -6.64
CA ALA A 355 2.57 -20.14 -7.14
C ALA A 355 2.52 -20.35 -8.67
N VAL A 356 1.44 -19.91 -9.33
CA VAL A 356 1.34 -19.91 -10.79
C VAL A 356 2.34 -18.97 -11.43
N HIS A 357 2.87 -17.99 -10.70
CA HIS A 357 3.88 -17.06 -11.21
C HIS A 357 5.28 -17.67 -11.09
N ASP A 358 6.14 -17.44 -12.09
CA ASP A 358 7.56 -17.87 -12.03
C ASP A 358 8.42 -16.95 -11.13
N PHE A 359 7.79 -16.05 -10.36
CA PHE A 359 8.45 -15.00 -9.60
C PHE A 359 8.53 -15.34 -8.12
N LYS A 360 9.74 -15.20 -7.54
CA LYS A 360 10.10 -15.75 -6.22
C LYS A 360 9.40 -15.07 -5.02
N HIS A 361 8.73 -13.94 -5.22
CA HIS A 361 8.24 -13.09 -4.13
C HIS A 361 6.87 -12.44 -4.40
N THR A 362 6.01 -13.06 -5.22
CA THR A 362 4.68 -12.48 -5.54
C THR A 362 3.77 -12.36 -4.31
N ASP A 363 3.94 -13.26 -3.35
CA ASP A 363 3.27 -13.27 -2.05
C ASP A 363 3.50 -11.98 -1.24
N THR A 364 4.65 -11.33 -1.40
CA THR A 364 4.96 -10.05 -0.73
C THR A 364 3.97 -8.92 -1.10
N LEU A 365 3.38 -8.98 -2.30
CA LEU A 365 2.33 -8.05 -2.73
C LEU A 365 1.02 -8.21 -1.93
N PHE A 366 0.88 -9.31 -1.20
CA PHE A 366 -0.30 -9.69 -0.42
C PHE A 366 0.05 -9.95 1.05
N GLU A 367 1.12 -9.34 1.55
CA GLU A 367 1.41 -9.39 2.99
C GLU A 367 0.41 -8.56 3.79
N ASN A 368 0.10 -9.07 4.99
CA ASN A 368 -0.62 -8.32 6.00
C ASN A 368 0.30 -7.24 6.59
N ILE A 369 -0.28 -6.10 6.96
CA ILE A 369 0.40 -5.01 7.65
C ILE A 369 -0.48 -4.66 8.86
N GLY A 370 0.09 -4.62 10.05
CA GLY A 370 -0.68 -4.48 11.28
C GLY A 370 -0.85 -5.80 12.04
N ILE A 371 -1.14 -5.67 13.33
CA ILE A 371 -1.48 -6.72 14.27
C ILE A 371 -2.85 -7.27 13.90
N GLU A 372 -3.01 -8.58 13.94
CA GLU A 372 -4.30 -9.23 13.77
C GLU A 372 -5.31 -8.76 14.82
N TYR A 373 -6.51 -8.35 14.35
CA TYR A 373 -7.65 -8.11 15.21
C TYR A 373 -7.98 -9.40 15.98
N LYS A 374 -7.96 -9.33 17.31
CA LYS A 374 -8.47 -10.39 18.18
C LYS A 374 -9.70 -9.83 18.86
N GLU A 375 -10.86 -10.41 18.60
CA GLU A 375 -12.02 -10.21 19.47
C GLU A 375 -11.58 -10.59 20.89
N GLU A 376 -11.76 -9.66 21.85
CA GLU A 376 -11.64 -10.03 23.26
C GLU A 376 -12.65 -11.14 23.50
N LYS A 377 -12.17 -12.33 23.85
CA LYS A 377 -13.06 -13.37 24.34
C LYS A 377 -13.60 -12.84 25.66
N ASP A 378 -14.90 -12.65 25.73
CA ASP A 378 -15.60 -12.43 27.00
C ASP A 378 -15.15 -13.55 27.98
N GLU A 379 -14.33 -13.19 28.97
CA GLU A 379 -13.96 -14.06 30.11
C GLU A 379 -14.93 -13.90 31.28
#